data_AF-A0A7W2M4P2-F1
#
_entry.id   AF-A0A7W2M4P2-F1
#
_cell.length_a   1.000
_cell.length_b   1.000
_cell.length_c   1.000
_cell.angle_alpha   90.00
_cell.angle_beta   90.00
_cell.angle_gamma   90.00
#
_symmetry.space_group_name_H-M   'P 1'
#
loop_
_entity.id
_entity.type
_entity.pdbx_description
1 polymer ?
#
loop_
_entity_poly.entity_id
_entity_poly.type
_entity_poly.pdbx_seq_one_letter_code
_entity_poly.pdbx_strand_id
1 'polypeptide(L)'
;MDNCVSVTKQLLDLIHVKNTSAFINDCILSHPDHPSLLAITDTLDKYAIHHLAVKIDFEKLQEIPLPCIVQVNLNRNPYFVVLNSVSKNEVRYFDDKNKLIVQSKQNFMPAWSGICLAVEATPDSKEPHIEKKLAVKRTLKILKASLVVLVMGWILLGFINSEVAGSNSSYIAFSIVYTILKLIGLSVGIALLWFEVDRYNPVLQNFCNGGV
;
A
#
# COMPACT_ATOMS: atom_id res chain seq x y z
N MET A 1 15.80 -11.64 4.45
CA MET A 1 14.37 -11.46 4.16
C MET A 1 14.05 -10.05 4.59
N ASP A 2 13.63 -9.20 3.66
CA ASP A 2 13.23 -7.83 3.99
C ASP A 2 11.82 -7.83 4.60
N ASN A 3 11.68 -7.12 5.71
CA ASN A 3 10.41 -6.95 6.42
C ASN A 3 10.13 -5.50 6.81
N CYS A 4 10.89 -4.53 6.26
CA CYS A 4 10.79 -3.12 6.62
C CYS A 4 9.37 -2.58 6.39
N VAL A 5 8.75 -2.95 5.27
CA VAL A 5 7.37 -2.57 4.93
C VAL A 5 6.37 -3.09 5.96
N SER A 6 6.44 -4.39 6.30
CA SER A 6 5.46 -5.01 7.20
C SER A 6 5.55 -4.42 8.61
N VAL A 7 6.79 -4.27 9.11
CA VAL A 7 7.09 -3.71 10.43
C VAL A 7 6.63 -2.26 10.53
N THR A 8 6.92 -1.44 9.52
CA THR A 8 6.50 -0.02 9.51
C THR A 8 4.98 0.10 9.49
N LYS A 9 4.31 -0.69 8.64
CA LYS A 9 2.85 -0.70 8.59
C LYS A 9 2.23 -1.09 9.93
N GLN A 10 2.74 -2.15 10.53
CA GLN A 10 2.27 -2.64 11.82
C GLN A 10 2.47 -1.61 12.93
N LEU A 11 3.63 -0.95 12.97
CA LEU A 11 3.88 0.13 13.91
C LEU A 11 2.85 1.25 13.74
N LEU A 12 2.64 1.72 12.51
CA LEU A 12 1.66 2.78 12.18
C LEU A 12 0.23 2.40 12.57
N ASP A 13 -0.15 1.13 12.39
CA ASP A 13 -1.46 0.61 12.78
C ASP A 13 -1.63 0.62 14.32
N LEU A 14 -0.58 0.26 15.07
CA LEU A 14 -0.59 0.24 16.54
C LEU A 14 -0.64 1.63 17.17
N ILE A 15 0.01 2.62 16.55
CA ILE A 15 -0.06 4.03 16.99
C ILE A 15 -1.30 4.75 16.43
N HIS A 16 -2.20 4.05 15.75
CA HIS A 16 -3.45 4.56 15.17
C HIS A 16 -3.28 5.70 14.15
N VAL A 17 -2.14 5.74 13.45
CA VAL A 17 -1.90 6.71 12.37
C VAL A 17 -2.48 6.18 11.06
N LYS A 18 -3.34 6.99 10.43
CA LYS A 18 -3.92 6.67 9.12
C LYS A 18 -2.80 6.49 8.10
N ASN A 19 -2.78 5.34 7.45
CA ASN A 19 -1.75 4.98 6.49
C ASN A 19 -2.33 4.24 5.28
N THR A 20 -1.61 4.29 4.16
CA THR A 20 -1.90 3.53 2.95
C THR A 20 -0.73 2.63 2.60
N SER A 21 -0.96 1.32 2.41
CA SER A 21 0.10 0.37 2.02
C SER A 21 0.91 0.82 0.81
N ALA A 22 0.27 1.48 -0.17
CA ALA A 22 0.94 2.01 -1.35
C ALA A 22 1.98 3.08 -1.03
N PHE A 23 1.70 3.98 -0.08
CA PHE A 23 2.63 5.04 0.30
C PHE A 23 3.80 4.50 1.13
N ILE A 24 3.54 3.55 2.03
CA ILE A 24 4.60 2.86 2.78
C ILE A 24 5.53 2.12 1.82
N ASN A 25 4.96 1.35 0.88
CA ASN A 25 5.73 0.66 -0.17
C ASN A 25 6.55 1.63 -1.00
N ASP A 26 5.94 2.72 -1.47
CA ASP A 26 6.63 3.75 -2.26
C ASP A 26 7.79 4.35 -1.46
N CYS A 27 7.59 4.75 -0.20
CA CYS A 27 8.64 5.35 0.61
C CYS A 27 9.79 4.41 0.95
N ILE A 28 9.49 3.15 1.27
CA ILE A 28 10.48 2.18 1.74
C ILE A 28 11.22 1.54 0.55
N LEU A 29 10.50 1.12 -0.49
CA LEU A 29 11.08 0.40 -1.63
C LEU A 29 11.81 1.34 -2.61
N SER A 30 11.48 2.63 -2.64
CA SER A 30 12.22 3.63 -3.42
C SER A 30 13.45 4.19 -2.69
N HIS A 31 13.65 3.82 -1.42
CA HIS A 31 14.76 4.34 -0.62
C HIS A 31 16.11 3.74 -1.07
N PRO A 32 17.17 4.55 -1.27
CA PRO A 32 18.47 4.05 -1.72
C PRO A 32 19.09 3.04 -0.74
N ASP A 33 18.93 3.28 0.56
CA ASP A 33 19.46 2.40 1.62
C ASP A 33 18.51 1.28 2.03
N HIS A 34 17.56 0.90 1.17
CA HIS A 34 16.71 -0.25 1.42
C HIS A 34 17.49 -1.58 1.33
N PRO A 35 17.31 -2.56 2.25
CA PRO A 35 16.50 -2.55 3.48
C PRO A 35 17.33 -2.14 4.71
N SER A 36 16.98 -1.03 5.36
CA SER A 36 17.67 -0.54 6.56
C SER A 36 16.73 0.19 7.53
N LEU A 37 17.20 0.38 8.76
CA LEU A 37 16.50 1.19 9.76
C LEU A 37 16.33 2.65 9.29
N LEU A 38 17.27 3.15 8.49
CA LEU A 38 17.22 4.51 7.94
C LEU A 38 16.01 4.70 7.02
N ALA A 39 15.71 3.71 6.17
CA ALA A 39 14.52 3.75 5.32
C ALA A 39 13.22 3.83 6.14
N ILE A 40 13.19 3.22 7.33
CA ILE A 40 12.06 3.27 8.25
C ILE A 40 11.96 4.65 8.91
N THR A 41 13.07 5.19 9.45
CA THR A 41 13.09 6.50 10.11
C THR A 41 12.70 7.63 9.16
N ASP A 42 13.26 7.64 7.96
CA ASP A 42 12.95 8.66 6.93
C ASP A 42 11.49 8.55 6.46
N THR A 43 10.93 7.34 6.47
CA THR A 43 9.50 7.15 6.22
C THR A 43 8.68 7.74 7.37
N LEU A 44 9.03 7.50 8.63
CA LEU A 44 8.33 8.08 9.79
C LEU A 44 8.38 9.62 9.80
N ASP A 45 9.49 10.22 9.36
CA ASP A 45 9.59 11.68 9.20
C ASP A 45 8.58 12.23 8.18
N LYS A 46 8.36 11.52 7.07
CA LYS A 46 7.32 11.90 6.10
C LYS A 46 5.93 11.88 6.72
N TYR A 47 5.68 11.02 7.71
CA TYR A 47 4.44 10.97 8.49
C TYR A 47 4.39 12.02 9.62
N ALA A 48 5.41 12.86 9.78
CA ALA A 48 5.57 13.78 10.89
C ALA A 48 5.49 13.07 12.26
N ILE A 49 6.10 11.88 12.36
CA ILE A 49 6.21 11.10 13.60
C ILE A 49 7.58 11.35 14.19
N HIS A 50 7.63 11.75 15.46
CA HIS A 50 8.90 11.92 16.16
C HIS A 50 9.45 10.55 16.49
N HIS A 51 10.73 10.34 16.23
CA HIS A 51 11.35 9.04 16.40
C HIS A 51 12.77 9.20 16.95
N LEU A 52 13.24 8.19 17.68
CA LEU A 52 14.58 8.18 18.27
C LEU A 52 15.17 6.78 18.21
N ALA A 53 16.23 6.62 17.42
CA ALA A 53 17.01 5.38 17.39
C ALA A 53 18.09 5.41 18.49
N VAL A 54 18.05 4.45 19.40
CA VAL A 54 18.98 4.33 20.52
C VAL A 54 19.56 2.91 20.60
N LYS A 55 20.80 2.82 21.07
CA LYS A 55 21.41 1.56 21.48
C LYS A 55 21.40 1.48 23.01
N ILE A 56 20.68 0.51 23.55
CA ILE A 56 20.43 0.37 24.98
C ILE A 56 20.53 -1.09 25.43
N ASP A 57 20.67 -1.28 26.74
CA ASP A 57 20.59 -2.59 27.37
C ASP A 57 19.14 -2.99 27.66
N PHE A 58 18.92 -4.28 27.90
CA PHE A 58 17.57 -4.84 28.07
C PHE A 58 16.84 -4.24 29.29
N GLU A 59 17.59 -3.83 30.30
CA GLU A 59 17.05 -3.19 31.51
C GLU A 59 16.34 -1.88 31.16
N LYS A 60 16.96 -1.07 30.29
CA LYS A 60 16.40 0.20 29.82
C LYS A 60 15.29 0.02 28.79
N LEU A 61 15.22 -1.15 28.13
CA LEU A 61 14.16 -1.45 27.17
C LEU A 61 12.76 -1.41 27.79
N GLN A 62 12.65 -1.68 29.10
CA GLN A 62 11.39 -1.56 29.85
C GLN A 62 10.95 -0.11 30.07
N GLU A 63 11.87 0.84 29.97
CA GLU A 63 11.62 2.28 30.16
C GLU A 63 11.28 2.99 28.85
N ILE A 64 11.50 2.33 27.71
CA ILE A 64 11.22 2.89 26.38
C ILE A 64 9.71 2.91 26.12
N PRO A 65 9.17 4.02 25.56
CA PRO A 65 7.77 4.07 25.17
C PRO A 65 7.45 2.99 24.12
N LEU A 66 6.33 2.29 24.36
CA LEU A 66 5.80 1.26 23.47
C LEU A 66 4.59 1.81 22.70
N PRO A 67 4.32 1.35 21.46
CA PRO A 67 5.08 0.35 20.71
C PRO A 67 6.40 0.90 20.14
N CYS A 68 7.43 0.07 20.04
CA CYS A 68 8.73 0.44 19.47
C CYS A 68 9.26 -0.63 18.52
N ILE A 69 10.12 -0.25 17.57
CA ILE A 69 10.79 -1.20 16.67
C ILE A 69 12.12 -1.61 17.29
N VAL A 70 12.47 -2.89 17.25
CA VAL A 70 13.78 -3.37 17.66
C VAL A 70 14.41 -4.22 16.57
N GLN A 71 15.74 -4.16 16.50
CA GLN A 71 16.50 -4.95 15.55
C GLN A 71 16.99 -6.24 16.19
N VAL A 72 16.61 -7.37 15.60
CA VAL A 72 17.03 -8.72 15.95
C VAL A 72 17.86 -9.31 14.82
N ASN A 73 18.83 -10.15 15.16
CA ASN A 73 19.68 -10.84 14.21
C ASN A 73 19.12 -12.23 13.97
N LEU A 74 18.51 -12.43 12.80
CA LEU A 74 18.02 -13.73 12.36
C LEU A 74 18.99 -14.30 11.31
N ASN A 75 19.67 -15.40 11.64
CA ASN A 75 20.61 -16.07 10.72
C ASN A 75 21.66 -15.13 10.12
N ARG A 76 22.28 -14.27 10.94
CA ARG A 76 23.28 -13.24 10.58
C ARG A 76 22.78 -12.09 9.71
N ASN A 77 21.48 -11.99 9.46
CA ASN A 77 20.90 -10.84 8.78
C ASN A 77 20.13 -9.96 9.79
N PRO A 78 20.22 -8.62 9.66
CA PRO A 78 19.41 -7.72 10.47
C PRO A 78 17.93 -7.90 10.10
N TYR A 79 17.09 -7.98 11.11
CA TYR A 79 15.65 -8.18 11.00
C TYR A 79 14.95 -7.27 12.01
N PHE A 80 13.81 -6.71 11.66
CA PHE A 80 13.11 -5.76 12.54
C PHE A 80 11.85 -6.38 13.13
N VAL A 81 11.49 -6.09 14.38
CA VAL A 81 10.22 -6.54 14.98
C VAL A 81 9.61 -5.42 15.80
N VAL A 82 8.27 -5.38 15.88
CA VAL A 82 7.56 -4.39 16.69
C VAL A 82 7.29 -4.97 18.07
N LEU A 83 7.80 -4.32 19.12
CA LEU A 83 7.50 -4.66 20.50
C LEU A 83 6.14 -4.10 20.92
N ASN A 84 5.32 -4.95 21.53
CA ASN A 84 4.02 -4.59 22.07
C ASN A 84 4.04 -4.42 23.59
N SER A 85 4.76 -5.31 24.29
CA SER A 85 4.89 -5.25 25.75
C SER A 85 6.17 -5.93 26.20
N VAL A 86 6.88 -5.31 27.14
CA VAL A 86 8.10 -5.88 27.74
C VAL A 86 7.88 -6.04 29.25
N SER A 87 8.03 -7.26 29.73
CA SER A 87 7.98 -7.63 31.15
C SER A 87 9.35 -8.10 31.63
N LYS A 88 9.51 -8.36 32.94
CA LYS A 88 10.77 -8.84 33.52
C LYS A 88 11.26 -10.16 32.90
N ASN A 89 10.34 -11.08 32.63
CA ASN A 89 10.67 -12.44 32.15
C ASN A 89 10.21 -12.72 30.71
N GLU A 90 9.33 -11.89 30.15
CA GLU A 90 8.67 -12.13 28.86
C GLU A 90 8.70 -10.88 27.98
N VAL A 91 8.85 -11.09 26.68
CA VAL A 91 8.76 -10.08 25.65
C VAL A 91 7.65 -10.49 24.70
N ARG A 92 6.74 -9.56 24.40
CA ARG A 92 5.72 -9.76 23.37
C ARG A 92 6.02 -8.86 22.20
N TYR A 93 6.23 -9.46 21.05
CA TYR A 93 6.51 -8.77 19.81
C TYR A 93 5.63 -9.34 18.70
N PHE A 94 5.46 -8.58 17.64
CA PHE A 94 4.76 -9.07 16.48
C PHE A 94 5.72 -9.55 15.40
N ASP A 95 5.32 -10.63 14.74
CA ASP A 95 5.99 -11.19 13.56
C ASP A 95 5.55 -10.48 12.26
N ASP A 96 6.21 -10.79 11.15
CA ASP A 96 5.91 -10.29 9.80
C ASP A 96 4.45 -10.48 9.36
N LYS A 97 3.80 -11.53 9.86
CA LYS A 97 2.39 -11.89 9.60
C LYS A 97 1.42 -11.25 10.59
N ASN A 98 1.85 -10.26 11.35
CA ASN A 98 1.06 -9.59 12.37
C ASN A 98 0.54 -10.54 13.47
N LYS A 99 1.30 -11.60 13.75
CA LYS A 99 1.02 -12.53 14.84
C LYS A 99 1.78 -12.10 16.08
N LEU A 100 1.08 -12.01 17.21
CA LEU A 100 1.70 -11.75 18.50
C LEU A 100 2.45 -13.00 18.97
N ILE A 101 3.77 -12.89 19.09
CA ILE A 101 4.65 -13.92 19.63
C ILE A 101 5.01 -13.53 21.06
N VAL A 102 4.90 -14.49 21.97
CA VAL A 102 5.37 -14.37 23.35
C VAL A 102 6.64 -15.19 23.50
N GLN A 103 7.72 -14.55 23.90
CA GLN A 103 9.02 -15.20 24.06
C GLN A 103 9.62 -14.83 25.42
N SER A 104 10.35 -15.76 26.03
CA SER A 104 11.09 -15.48 27.26
C SER A 104 12.27 -14.53 26.99
N LYS A 105 12.62 -13.71 27.98
CA LYS A 105 13.79 -12.81 27.92
C LYS A 105 15.06 -13.57 27.49
N GLN A 106 15.27 -14.76 28.04
CA GLN A 106 16.45 -15.60 27.78
C GLN A 106 16.60 -15.99 26.31
N ASN A 107 15.48 -16.21 25.61
CA ASN A 107 15.48 -16.59 24.20
C ASN A 107 15.56 -15.37 23.28
N PHE A 108 15.02 -14.22 23.71
CA PHE A 108 15.03 -12.97 22.93
C PHE A 108 16.37 -12.23 22.98
N MET A 109 16.99 -12.16 24.16
CA MET A 109 18.24 -11.43 24.41
C MET A 109 19.41 -11.80 23.48
N PRO A 110 19.70 -13.08 23.16
CA PRO A 110 20.78 -13.42 22.22
C PRO A 110 20.49 -13.04 20.77
N ALA A 111 19.20 -12.93 20.39
CA ALA A 111 18.81 -12.49 19.06
C ALA A 111 18.82 -10.95 18.94
N TRP A 112 18.57 -10.23 20.03
CA TRP A 112 18.48 -8.77 20.00
C TRP A 112 19.85 -8.10 19.86
N SER A 113 19.92 -7.12 18.95
CA SER A 113 21.16 -6.39 18.64
C SER A 113 21.46 -5.22 19.59
N GLY A 114 20.54 -4.89 20.50
CA GLY A 114 20.61 -3.73 21.39
C GLY A 114 20.06 -2.43 20.76
N ILE A 115 19.67 -2.45 19.48
CA ILE A 115 19.13 -1.28 18.78
C ILE A 115 17.61 -1.26 18.91
N CYS A 116 17.08 -0.10 19.30
CA CYS A 116 15.67 0.19 19.44
C CYS A 116 15.34 1.53 18.79
N LEU A 117 14.18 1.61 18.14
CA LEU A 117 13.59 2.81 17.58
C LEU A 117 12.31 3.10 18.34
N ALA A 118 12.39 4.10 19.23
CA ALA A 118 11.24 4.64 19.93
C ALA A 118 10.50 5.62 19.02
N VAL A 119 9.17 5.66 19.11
CA VAL A 119 8.34 6.57 18.34
C VAL A 119 7.32 7.26 19.21
N GLU A 120 7.00 8.51 18.86
CA GLU A 120 5.98 9.31 19.50
C GLU A 120 5.11 9.97 18.43
N ALA A 121 3.83 9.60 18.42
CA ALA A 121 2.85 10.17 17.52
C ALA A 121 2.35 11.51 18.08
N THR A 122 2.34 12.53 17.24
CA THR A 122 1.78 13.86 17.54
C THR A 122 0.41 14.02 16.87
N PRO A 123 -0.42 15.01 17.26
CA PRO A 123 -1.70 15.27 16.59
C PRO A 123 -1.59 15.56 15.09
N ASP A 124 -0.41 16.02 14.66
CA ASP A 124 -0.09 16.33 13.27
C ASP A 124 0.40 15.11 12.48
N SER A 125 0.67 13.98 13.16
CA SER A 125 1.19 12.76 12.53
C SER A 125 0.15 12.11 11.60
N LYS A 126 0.32 12.30 10.29
CA LYS A 126 -0.57 11.80 9.23
C LYS A 126 0.25 11.57 7.96
N GLU A 127 -0.14 10.60 7.11
CA GLU A 127 0.49 10.52 5.78
C GLU A 127 0.20 11.81 4.98
N PRO A 128 1.23 12.39 4.37
CA PRO A 128 1.11 13.63 3.64
C PRO A 128 0.18 13.42 2.44
N HIS A 129 -0.74 14.36 2.24
CA HIS A 129 -1.71 14.34 1.15
C HIS A 129 -2.66 13.13 1.11
N ILE A 130 -2.89 12.40 2.22
CA ILE A 130 -3.94 11.35 2.31
C ILE A 130 -5.28 11.87 1.75
N GLU A 131 -5.69 13.07 2.16
CA GLU A 131 -7.01 13.61 1.81
C GLU A 131 -7.14 13.85 0.31
N LYS A 132 -6.08 14.34 -0.35
CA LYS A 132 -6.04 14.51 -1.80
C LYS A 132 -6.13 13.16 -2.50
N LYS A 133 -5.39 12.15 -2.05
CA LYS A 133 -5.43 10.80 -2.64
C LYS A 133 -6.79 10.13 -2.47
N LEU A 134 -7.42 10.27 -1.29
CA LEU A 134 -8.78 9.76 -1.04
C LEU A 134 -9.83 10.49 -1.87
N ALA A 135 -9.72 11.81 -2.01
CA ALA A 135 -10.60 12.60 -2.85
C ALA A 135 -10.48 12.19 -4.33
N VAL A 136 -9.26 12.03 -4.84
CA VAL A 136 -9.00 11.56 -6.22
C VAL A 136 -9.55 10.14 -6.44
N LYS A 137 -9.38 9.22 -5.49
CA LYS A 137 -10.00 7.89 -5.58
C LYS A 137 -11.52 7.97 -5.64
N ARG A 138 -12.13 8.87 -4.85
CA ARG A 138 -13.59 9.07 -4.84
C ARG A 138 -14.08 9.68 -6.15
N THR A 139 -13.40 10.69 -6.69
CA THR A 139 -13.76 11.30 -7.98
C THR A 139 -13.57 10.32 -9.12
N LEU A 140 -12.49 9.53 -9.15
CA LEU A 140 -12.30 8.46 -10.13
C LEU A 140 -13.40 7.39 -10.05
N LYS A 141 -13.84 7.01 -8.84
CA LYS A 141 -14.96 6.07 -8.67
C LYS A 141 -16.26 6.63 -9.25
N ILE A 142 -16.56 7.89 -8.98
CA ILE A 142 -17.73 8.58 -9.52
C ILE A 142 -17.63 8.70 -11.04
N LEU A 143 -16.46 9.08 -11.57
CA LEU A 143 -16.21 9.19 -13.01
C LEU A 143 -16.40 7.84 -13.72
N LYS A 144 -15.84 6.76 -13.16
CA LYS A 144 -16.03 5.39 -13.68
C LYS A 144 -17.51 4.98 -13.66
N ALA A 145 -18.23 5.26 -12.57
CA ALA A 145 -19.67 4.99 -12.49
C ALA A 145 -20.47 5.80 -13.53
N SER A 146 -20.13 7.09 -13.69
CA SER A 146 -20.76 7.97 -14.68
C SER A 146 -20.52 7.48 -16.10
N LEU A 147 -19.33 6.97 -16.42
CA LEU A 147 -19.01 6.40 -17.72
C LEU A 147 -19.85 5.15 -18.01
N VAL A 148 -20.01 4.26 -17.03
CA VAL A 148 -20.85 3.06 -17.16
C VAL A 148 -22.32 3.46 -17.42
N VAL A 149 -22.83 4.44 -16.68
CA VAL A 149 -24.20 4.96 -16.87
C VAL A 149 -24.37 5.59 -18.26
N LEU A 150 -23.39 6.36 -18.74
CA LEU A 150 -23.43 6.95 -20.08
C LEU A 150 -23.42 5.89 -21.18
N VAL A 151 -22.56 4.86 -21.08
CA VAL A 151 -22.52 3.75 -22.04
C VAL A 151 -23.84 2.97 -22.01
N MET A 152 -24.37 2.69 -20.83
CA MET A 152 -25.66 2.00 -20.67
C MET A 152 -26.82 2.83 -21.22
N GLY A 153 -26.82 4.14 -20.99
CA GLY A 153 -27.78 5.08 -21.55
C GLY A 153 -27.70 5.19 -23.08
N TRP A 154 -26.49 5.18 -23.64
CA TRP A 154 -26.28 5.13 -25.09
C TRP A 154 -26.81 3.84 -25.73
N ILE A 155 -26.61 2.70 -25.07
CA ILE A 155 -27.17 1.42 -25.52
C ILE A 155 -28.70 1.48 -25.49
N LEU A 156 -29.30 1.96 -24.39
CA LEU A 156 -30.75 2.09 -24.25
C LEU A 156 -31.35 3.06 -25.28
N LEU A 157 -30.73 4.22 -25.51
CA LEU A 157 -31.14 5.16 -26.56
C LEU A 157 -30.97 4.56 -27.96
N GLY A 158 -29.95 3.72 -28.17
CA GLY A 158 -29.78 2.94 -29.40
C GLY A 158 -30.96 1.99 -29.64
N PHE A 159 -31.48 1.34 -28.60
CA PHE A 159 -32.67 0.50 -28.70
C PHE A 159 -33.94 1.32 -28.98
N ILE A 160 -34.13 2.46 -28.31
CA ILE A 160 -35.35 3.28 -28.44
C ILE A 160 -35.41 4.00 -29.80
N ASN A 161 -34.28 4.53 -30.28
CA ASN A 161 -34.18 5.18 -31.59
C ASN A 161 -33.95 4.20 -32.73
N SER A 162 -33.82 2.90 -32.44
CA SER A 162 -33.78 1.92 -33.51
C SER A 162 -35.14 1.89 -34.16
N GLU A 163 -35.19 2.34 -35.42
CA GLU A 163 -36.21 1.95 -36.39
C GLU A 163 -36.12 0.43 -36.66
N VAL A 164 -36.09 -0.42 -35.62
CA VAL A 164 -36.41 -1.86 -35.68
C VAL A 164 -37.93 -2.03 -35.85
N ALA A 165 -38.49 -1.18 -36.70
CA ALA A 165 -39.80 -1.29 -37.33
C ALA A 165 -39.69 -1.16 -38.86
N GLY A 166 -38.51 -0.83 -39.41
CA GLY A 166 -38.23 -0.83 -40.85
C GLY A 166 -37.43 -2.07 -41.28
N SER A 167 -38.06 -2.97 -42.04
CA SER A 167 -37.63 -4.35 -42.33
C SER A 167 -36.42 -4.51 -43.26
N ASN A 168 -35.30 -3.81 -43.07
CA ASN A 168 -34.11 -3.96 -43.92
C ASN A 168 -32.90 -4.51 -43.15
N SER A 169 -32.55 -5.77 -43.44
CA SER A 169 -31.45 -6.54 -42.84
C SER A 169 -30.07 -5.85 -42.94
N SER A 170 -29.85 -5.02 -43.97
CA SER A 170 -28.59 -4.29 -44.19
C SER A 170 -28.31 -3.21 -43.13
N TYR A 171 -29.33 -2.50 -42.63
CA TYR A 171 -29.14 -1.43 -41.63
C TYR A 171 -28.73 -1.97 -40.25
N ILE A 172 -29.25 -3.14 -39.88
CA ILE A 172 -28.92 -3.82 -38.63
C ILE A 172 -27.42 -4.18 -38.60
N ALA A 173 -26.89 -4.69 -39.71
CA ALA A 173 -25.47 -5.04 -39.83
C ALA A 173 -24.55 -3.82 -39.69
N PHE A 174 -24.87 -2.69 -40.33
CA PHE A 174 -24.09 -1.45 -40.20
C PHE A 174 -24.08 -0.90 -38.76
N SER A 175 -25.21 -0.98 -38.05
CA SER A 175 -25.31 -0.54 -36.65
C SER A 175 -24.47 -1.39 -35.69
N ILE A 176 -24.43 -2.71 -35.91
CA ILE A 176 -23.59 -3.63 -35.13
C ILE A 176 -22.10 -3.33 -35.33
N VAL A 177 -21.66 -3.18 -36.59
CA VAL A 177 -20.26 -2.86 -36.91
C VAL A 177 -19.83 -1.53 -36.30
N TYR A 178 -20.68 -0.51 -36.38
CA TYR A 178 -20.41 0.81 -35.78
C TYR A 178 -20.31 0.75 -34.25
N THR A 179 -21.14 -0.06 -33.59
CA THR A 179 -21.11 -0.24 -32.13
C THR A 179 -19.84 -0.96 -31.69
N ILE A 180 -19.42 -1.99 -32.42
CA ILE A 180 -18.15 -2.70 -32.17
C ILE A 180 -16.96 -1.74 -32.30
N LEU A 181 -16.94 -0.92 -33.35
CA LEU A 181 -15.87 0.06 -33.55
C LEU A 181 -15.76 1.06 -32.39
N LYS A 182 -16.90 1.51 -31.85
CA LYS A 182 -16.93 2.38 -30.65
C LYS A 182 -16.41 1.68 -29.40
N LEU A 183 -16.76 0.41 -29.20
CA LEU A 183 -16.27 -0.36 -28.06
C LEU A 183 -14.75 -0.56 -28.11
N ILE A 184 -14.20 -0.78 -29.31
CA ILE A 184 -12.75 -0.88 -29.51
C ILE A 184 -12.08 0.47 -29.22
N GLY A 185 -12.62 1.57 -29.73
CA GLY A 185 -12.07 2.90 -29.44
C GLY A 185 -12.07 3.22 -27.94
N LEU A 186 -13.16 2.88 -27.24
CA LEU A 186 -13.27 3.06 -25.79
C LEU A 186 -12.29 2.18 -25.02
N SER A 187 -12.12 0.91 -25.41
CA SER A 187 -11.22 -0.01 -24.72
C SER A 187 -9.77 0.44 -24.83
N VAL A 188 -9.34 0.90 -26.01
CA VAL A 188 -8.00 1.46 -26.22
C VAL A 188 -7.80 2.71 -25.36
N GLY A 189 -8.79 3.61 -25.30
CA GLY A 189 -8.71 4.80 -24.45
C GLY A 189 -8.58 4.49 -22.96
N ILE A 190 -9.32 3.48 -22.47
CA ILE A 190 -9.21 3.00 -21.08
C ILE A 190 -7.83 2.40 -20.81
N ALA A 191 -7.28 1.63 -21.75
CA ALA A 191 -5.96 1.04 -21.61
C ALA A 191 -4.85 2.10 -21.52
N LEU A 192 -4.92 3.16 -22.34
CA LEU A 192 -3.98 4.29 -22.29
C LEU A 192 -4.06 5.06 -20.96
N LEU A 193 -5.27 5.35 -20.48
CA LEU A 193 -5.45 5.99 -19.17
C LEU A 193 -4.94 5.12 -18.02
N TRP A 194 -5.13 3.80 -18.10
CA TRP A 194 -4.61 2.89 -17.08
C TRP A 194 -3.09 2.87 -17.06
N PHE A 195 -2.45 2.91 -18.23
CA PHE A 195 -0.99 3.02 -18.35
C PHE A 195 -0.43 4.31 -17.73
N GLU A 196 -1.12 5.43 -17.92
CA GLU A 196 -0.70 6.73 -17.37
C GLU A 196 -0.85 6.79 -15.83
N VAL A 197 -1.89 6.16 -15.29
CA VAL A 197 -2.20 6.16 -13.85
C VAL A 197 -1.38 5.14 -13.05
N ASP A 198 -1.03 4.00 -13.64
CA ASP A 198 -0.45 2.87 -12.90
C ASP A 198 0.78 2.28 -13.62
N ARG A 199 1.90 3.02 -13.55
CA ARG A 199 3.18 2.63 -14.18
C ARG A 199 3.82 1.34 -13.61
N TYR A 200 3.30 0.79 -12.51
CA TYR A 200 3.88 -0.37 -11.81
C TYR A 200 2.98 -1.61 -11.77
N ASN A 201 1.86 -1.63 -12.51
CA ASN A 201 0.96 -2.78 -12.50
C ASN A 201 1.58 -4.01 -13.21
N PRO A 202 1.67 -5.18 -12.55
CA PRO A 202 2.26 -6.40 -13.13
C PRO A 202 1.57 -6.88 -14.40
N VAL A 203 0.27 -6.58 -14.59
CA VAL A 203 -0.45 -6.94 -15.83
C VAL A 203 0.12 -6.21 -17.04
N LEU A 204 0.58 -4.96 -16.88
CA LEU A 204 1.14 -4.13 -17.96
C LEU A 204 2.61 -4.47 -18.27
N GLN A 205 3.41 -4.86 -17.26
CA GLN A 205 4.80 -5.30 -17.49
C GLN A 205 4.88 -6.56 -18.35
N ASN A 206 3.90 -7.47 -18.25
CA ASN A 206 3.85 -8.67 -19.09
C ASN A 206 3.56 -8.37 -20.58
N PHE A 207 2.85 -7.29 -20.88
CA PHE A 207 2.62 -6.89 -22.28
C PHE A 207 3.82 -6.18 -22.90
N CYS A 208 4.64 -5.47 -22.10
CA CYS A 208 5.84 -4.80 -22.59
C CYS A 208 7.09 -5.70 -22.61
N ASN A 209 7.20 -6.71 -21.75
CA ASN A 209 8.32 -7.68 -21.78
C ASN A 209 8.07 -8.89 -22.71
N GLY A 210 6.91 -8.98 -23.35
CA GLY A 210 6.57 -10.05 -24.31
C GLY A 210 7.20 -9.89 -25.70
N GLY A 211 8.15 -8.96 -25.87
CA GLY A 211 8.93 -8.76 -27.08
C GLY A 211 10.38 -9.18 -26.90
N VAL A 212 10.62 -10.48 -26.82
CA VAL A 212 11.90 -11.12 -27.17
C VAL A 212 11.60 -12.23 -28.17
#